data_AF-A0A8B2HWH9-F1
#
_entry.id   AF-A0A8B2HWH9-F1
#
_cell.length_a   1.000
_cell.length_b   1.000
_cell.length_c   1.000
_cell.angle_alpha   90.00
_cell.angle_beta   90.00
_cell.angle_gamma   90.00
#
_symmetry.space_group_name_H-M   'P 1'
#
loop_
_entity.id
_entity.type
_entity.pdbx_description
1 polymer ?
#
loop_
_entity_poly.entity_id
_entity_poly.type
_entity_poly.pdbx_seq_one_letter_code
_entity_poly.pdbx_strand_id
1 'polypeptide(L)'
;MLNNQNSWSDWLDSNDENISNIPRSSGVFMMHSSMKILCIEGTKNINNSIREKITQPCILENTRLRYMITDNFEKISSELIQDYKNRHEGNLPLCMQE
;
A
#
# COMPACT_ATOMS: atom_id res chain seq x y z
N MET A 1 -14.62 -22.07 7.75
CA MET A 1 -14.77 -20.60 7.66
C MET A 1 -13.68 -20.13 6.73
N LEU A 2 -14.00 -19.44 5.63
CA LEU A 2 -13.01 -19.08 4.59
C LEU A 2 -11.96 -18.14 5.17
N ASN A 3 -10.73 -18.62 5.29
CA ASN A 3 -9.57 -17.77 5.55
C ASN A 3 -9.33 -16.88 4.32
N ASN A 4 -9.90 -15.67 4.32
CA ASN A 4 -9.63 -14.59 3.34
C ASN A 4 -8.19 -14.03 3.49
N GLN A 5 -7.18 -14.89 3.67
CA GLN A 5 -5.80 -14.51 4.00
C GLN A 5 -5.00 -13.96 2.80
N ASN A 6 -5.63 -13.63 1.67
CA ASN A 6 -4.96 -13.00 0.51
C ASN A 6 -5.96 -12.19 -0.34
N SER A 7 -6.92 -11.51 0.29
CA SER A 7 -7.84 -10.61 -0.43
C SER A 7 -7.49 -9.15 -0.14
N TRP A 8 -7.52 -8.32 -1.18
CA TRP A 8 -7.41 -6.88 -1.01
C TRP A 8 -8.62 -6.33 -0.27
N SER A 9 -8.39 -5.36 0.62
CA SER A 9 -9.43 -4.50 1.16
C SER A 9 -10.05 -3.66 0.05
N ASP A 10 -11.21 -3.06 0.36
CA ASP A 10 -11.69 -1.91 -0.40
C ASP A 10 -10.66 -0.77 -0.37
N TRP A 11 -10.79 0.16 -1.31
CA TRP A 11 -10.05 1.42 -1.30
C TRP A 11 -10.61 2.34 -0.22
N LEU A 12 -9.78 2.71 0.75
CA LEU A 12 -10.11 3.58 1.88
C LEU A 12 -9.44 4.94 1.70
N ASP A 13 -10.08 6.00 2.18
CA ASP A 13 -9.44 7.31 2.26
C ASP A 13 -8.35 7.29 3.34
N SER A 14 -7.20 7.94 3.10
CA SER A 14 -6.06 7.94 4.02
C SER A 14 -6.24 8.89 5.22
N ASN A 15 -7.40 8.84 5.87
CA ASN A 15 -7.72 9.61 7.07
C ASN A 15 -7.51 8.78 8.36
N ASP A 16 -7.43 9.46 9.50
CA ASP A 16 -7.12 8.81 10.77
C ASP A 16 -8.15 7.77 11.21
N GLU A 17 -9.43 7.97 10.88
CA GLU A 17 -10.50 7.02 11.21
C GLU A 17 -10.28 5.68 10.51
N ASN A 18 -10.12 5.71 9.18
CA ASN A 18 -9.87 4.52 8.38
C ASN A 18 -8.56 3.84 8.80
N ILE A 19 -7.48 4.61 8.96
CA ILE A 19 -6.17 4.08 9.32
C ILE A 19 -6.20 3.44 10.72
N SER A 20 -6.96 3.97 11.67
CA SER A 20 -7.08 3.39 13.01
C SER A 20 -7.75 2.01 13.02
N ASN A 21 -8.57 1.72 12.01
CA ASN A 21 -9.25 0.44 11.85
C ASN A 21 -8.43 -0.61 11.07
N ILE A 22 -7.28 -0.23 10.49
CA ILE A 22 -6.42 -1.17 9.75
C ILE A 22 -5.70 -2.13 10.73
N PRO A 23 -5.68 -3.45 10.47
CA PRO A 23 -4.98 -4.40 11.33
C PRO A 23 -3.48 -4.15 11.50
N ARG A 24 -2.97 -4.40 12.70
CA ARG A 24 -1.52 -4.38 13.03
C ARG A 24 -0.89 -5.73 12.70
N SER A 25 -0.86 -6.09 11.43
CA SER A 25 -0.36 -7.37 10.94
C SER A 25 0.59 -7.22 9.75
N SER A 26 1.28 -8.30 9.40
CA SER A 26 2.03 -8.44 8.15
C SER A 26 1.11 -8.29 6.93
N GLY A 27 1.64 -7.67 5.87
CA GLY A 27 0.94 -7.59 4.61
C GLY A 27 1.50 -6.53 3.66
N VAL A 28 0.75 -6.28 2.59
CA VAL A 28 1.11 -5.32 1.54
C VAL A 28 0.05 -4.24 1.49
N PHE A 29 0.47 -3.00 1.29
CA PHE A 29 -0.45 -1.89 0.99
C PHE A 29 -0.05 -1.16 -0.29
N MET A 30 -1.03 -0.48 -0.87
CA MET A 30 -0.88 0.34 -2.06
C MET A 30 -1.60 1.65 -1.83
N MET A 31 -0.97 2.75 -2.22
CA MET A 31 -1.53 4.10 -2.15
C MET A 31 -1.63 4.71 -3.54
N HIS A 32 -2.72 5.42 -3.82
CA HIS A 32 -2.89 6.17 -5.05
C HIS A 32 -3.57 7.52 -4.80
N SER A 33 -3.31 8.49 -5.68
CA SER A 33 -4.11 9.71 -5.79
C SER A 33 -4.49 9.91 -7.25
N SER A 34 -5.78 10.19 -7.51
CA SER A 34 -6.32 10.34 -8.87
C SER A 34 -5.90 9.20 -9.81
N MET A 35 -6.04 7.95 -9.34
CA MET A 35 -5.64 6.71 -10.03
C MET A 35 -4.14 6.54 -10.32
N LYS A 36 -3.28 7.50 -9.95
CA LYS A 36 -1.82 7.36 -10.03
C LYS A 36 -1.30 6.69 -8.76
N ILE A 37 -0.64 5.54 -8.90
CA ILE A 37 -0.01 4.86 -7.77
C ILE A 37 1.15 5.73 -7.24
N LEU A 38 1.07 6.02 -5.94
CA LEU A 38 2.09 6.78 -5.22
C LEU A 38 3.09 5.83 -4.57
N CYS A 39 2.63 4.71 -4.01
CA CYS A 39 3.45 3.76 -3.26
C CYS A 39 2.87 2.33 -3.32
N ILE A 40 3.76 1.35 -3.31
CA ILE A 40 3.48 -0.07 -3.08
C ILE A 40 4.51 -0.57 -2.07
N GLU A 41 4.07 -1.14 -0.95
CA GLU A 41 5.02 -1.56 0.10
C GLU A 41 4.52 -2.80 0.85
N GLY A 42 5.43 -3.74 1.08
CA GLY A 42 5.24 -4.89 1.95
C GLY A 42 5.87 -4.62 3.32
N THR A 43 5.17 -4.98 4.39
CA THR A 43 5.58 -4.66 5.76
C THR A 43 5.14 -5.73 6.76
N LYS A 44 5.82 -5.78 7.89
CA LYS A 44 5.43 -6.60 9.06
C LYS A 44 4.29 -5.98 9.86
N ASN A 45 3.99 -4.69 9.65
CA ASN A 45 2.90 -3.99 10.33
C ASN A 45 2.29 -2.92 9.41
N ILE A 46 1.20 -3.28 8.73
CA ILE A 46 0.52 -2.40 7.76
C ILE A 46 0.08 -1.09 8.41
N ASN A 47 -0.52 -1.13 9.62
CA ASN A 47 -1.01 0.07 10.29
C ASN A 47 0.10 1.11 10.52
N ASN A 48 1.22 0.67 11.11
CA ASN A 48 2.32 1.57 11.45
C ASN A 48 2.99 2.13 10.18
N SER A 49 3.28 1.26 9.20
CA SER A 49 3.91 1.71 7.94
C SER A 49 3.02 2.68 7.17
N ILE A 50 1.70 2.50 7.16
CA ILE A 50 0.79 3.48 6.56
C ILE A 50 0.87 4.82 7.28
N ARG A 51 0.84 4.83 8.62
CA ARG A 51 0.96 6.07 9.41
C ARG A 51 2.26 6.81 9.16
N GLU A 52 3.36 6.08 9.04
CA GLU A 52 4.64 6.67 8.67
C GLU A 52 4.59 7.24 7.24
N LYS A 53 4.04 6.48 6.30
CA LYS A 53 4.01 6.86 4.88
C LYS A 53 3.17 8.11 4.62
N ILE A 54 2.01 8.25 5.25
CA ILE A 54 1.13 9.42 5.03
C ILE A 54 1.76 10.75 5.47
N THR A 55 2.80 10.72 6.31
CA THR A 55 3.53 11.93 6.70
C THR A 55 4.56 12.38 5.67
N GLN A 56 4.79 11.59 4.62
CA GLN A 56 5.77 11.92 3.58
C GLN A 56 5.24 12.98 2.62
N PRO A 57 6.07 13.98 2.21
CA PRO A 57 5.62 15.08 1.34
C PRO A 57 5.07 14.67 -0.03
N CYS A 58 5.43 13.48 -0.51
CA CYS A 58 4.98 12.95 -1.79
C CYS A 58 3.54 12.38 -1.73
N ILE A 59 2.96 12.20 -0.52
CA ILE A 59 1.59 11.75 -0.33
C ILE A 59 0.65 12.96 -0.39
N LEU A 60 -0.38 12.85 -1.22
CA LEU A 60 -1.33 13.93 -1.49
C LEU A 60 -2.55 13.84 -0.57
N GLU A 61 -3.22 14.97 -0.30
CA GLU A 61 -4.37 15.03 0.63
C GLU A 61 -5.53 14.09 0.26
N ASN A 62 -5.73 13.83 -1.04
CA ASN A 62 -6.79 12.95 -1.57
C ASN A 62 -6.31 11.51 -1.82
N THR A 63 -5.28 11.07 -1.08
CA THR A 63 -4.74 9.72 -1.22
C THR A 63 -5.75 8.69 -0.71
N ARG A 64 -5.92 7.64 -1.50
CA ARG A 64 -6.63 6.43 -1.10
C ARG A 64 -5.64 5.29 -0.99
N LEU A 65 -5.92 4.37 -0.09
CA LEU A 65 -5.10 3.20 0.16
C LEU A 65 -5.93 1.93 0.14
N ARG A 66 -5.29 0.81 -0.12
CA ARG A 66 -5.83 -0.51 0.15
C ARG A 66 -4.73 -1.41 0.67
N TYR A 67 -5.10 -2.47 1.36
CA TYR A 67 -4.14 -3.41 1.93
C TYR A 67 -4.58 -4.86 1.75
N MET A 68 -3.63 -5.78 1.91
CA MET A 68 -3.86 -7.20 1.95
C MET A 68 -3.00 -7.80 3.06
N ILE A 69 -3.64 -8.48 4.00
CA ILE A 69 -2.94 -9.19 5.08
C ILE A 69 -2.34 -10.45 4.47
N THR A 70 -1.03 -10.65 4.64
CA THR A 70 -0.33 -11.83 4.12
C THR A 70 1.07 -11.92 4.72
N ASP A 71 1.53 -13.14 4.99
CA ASP A 71 2.90 -13.37 5.45
C ASP A 71 3.92 -13.36 4.30
N ASN A 72 3.45 -13.49 3.05
CA ASN A 72 4.30 -13.46 1.84
C ASN A 72 4.49 -12.03 1.31
N PHE A 73 4.44 -11.02 2.17
CA PHE A 73 4.42 -9.62 1.77
C PHE A 73 5.65 -9.20 0.97
N GLU A 74 6.84 -9.76 1.25
CA GLU A 74 8.07 -9.46 0.50
C GLU A 74 7.97 -9.88 -0.97
N LYS A 75 7.52 -11.11 -1.21
CA LYS A 75 7.33 -11.64 -2.56
C LYS A 75 6.25 -10.86 -3.31
N ILE A 76 5.10 -10.67 -2.68
CA ILE A 76 3.94 -10.02 -3.31
C ILE A 76 4.24 -8.55 -3.62
N SER A 77 4.84 -7.80 -2.70
CA SER A 77 5.23 -6.40 -2.95
C SER A 77 6.25 -6.30 -4.08
N SER A 78 7.23 -7.19 -4.13
CA SER A 78 8.22 -7.25 -5.22
C SER A 78 7.55 -7.51 -6.58
N GLU A 79 6.63 -8.47 -6.65
CA GLU A 79 5.87 -8.77 -7.86
C GLU A 79 5.04 -7.55 -8.31
N LEU A 80 4.33 -6.89 -7.39
CA LEU A 80 3.52 -5.70 -7.69
C LEU A 80 4.36 -4.51 -8.16
N ILE A 81 5.55 -4.30 -7.56
CA ILE A 81 6.48 -3.25 -7.98
C ILE A 81 7.02 -3.56 -9.37
N GLN A 82 7.39 -4.82 -9.64
CA GLN A 82 7.86 -5.22 -10.97
C GLN A 82 6.76 -5.03 -12.03
N ASP A 83 5.53 -5.39 -11.69
CA ASP A 83 4.38 -5.25 -12.59
C ASP A 83 4.00 -3.79 -12.83
N TYR A 84 4.21 -2.92 -11.84
CA TYR A 84 4.14 -1.46 -12.01
C TYR A 84 5.23 -0.97 -12.97
N LYS A 85 6.50 -1.34 -12.74
CA LYS A 85 7.64 -0.94 -13.57
C LYS A 85 7.45 -1.33 -15.03
N ASN A 86 6.99 -2.56 -15.28
CA ASN A 86 6.71 -3.06 -16.64
C ASN A 86 5.69 -2.18 -17.38
N ARG A 87 4.76 -1.56 -16.65
CA ARG A 87 3.71 -0.67 -17.20
C ARG A 87 4.12 0.80 -17.26
N HIS A 88 5.24 1.18 -16.65
CA HIS A 88 5.69 2.57 -16.50
C HIS A 88 7.16 2.75 -16.92
N GLU A 89 7.61 2.04 -17.95
CA GLU A 89 8.94 2.22 -18.56
C GLU A 89 10.10 2.02 -17.55
N GLY A 90 9.92 1.11 -16.60
CA GLY A 90 10.90 0.82 -15.55
C GLY A 90 10.87 1.77 -14.36
N ASN A 91 10.05 2.82 -14.39
CA ASN A 91 9.97 3.81 -13.32
C ASN A 91 9.30 3.26 -12.05
N LEU A 92 9.69 3.79 -10.90
CA LEU A 92 9.07 3.52 -9.61
C LEU A 92 7.85 4.43 -9.36
N PRO A 93 6.93 4.07 -8.45
CA PRO A 93 5.91 4.98 -7.94
C PRO A 93 6.53 6.25 -7.33
N LEU A 94 5.81 7.38 -7.39
CA LEU A 94 6.34 8.70 -7.01
C LEU A 94 6.98 8.73 -5.62
N CYS A 95 6.35 8.11 -4.61
CA CYS A 95 6.85 8.05 -3.23
C CYS A 95 7.92 6.99 -2.98
N MET A 96 8.46 6.42 -4.05
CA MET A 96 9.54 5.44 -4.02
C MET A 96 10.70 5.87 -4.94
N GLN A 97 10.58 7.03 -5.60
CA GLN A 97 11.66 7.66 -6.34
C GLN A 97 12.53 8.45 -5.36
N GLU A 98 13.86 8.33 -5.48
CA GLU A 98 14.83 9.16 -4.73
C GLU A 98 14.96 10.56 -5.34
#